data_AF-A0A3N4S670-F1
#
_entry.id   AF-A0A3N4S670-F1
#
_cell.length_a   1.000
_cell.length_b   1.000
_cell.length_c   1.000
_cell.angle_alpha   90.00
_cell.angle_beta   90.00
_cell.angle_gamma   90.00
#
_symmetry.space_group_name_H-M   'P 1'
#
loop_
_entity.id
_entity.type
_entity.pdbx_description
1 polymer ?
#
loop_
_entity_poly.entity_id
_entity_poly.type
_entity_poly.pdbx_seq_one_letter_code
_entity_poly.pdbx_strand_id
1 'polypeptide(L)'
;MLILTEGQAADSPQFITALKKMRVRRPIGRPRTRPDAVAGDKAYSSCGNRSYLRKRHIKAVIPEKRDQAANRKKKGRQGGRPVSHDAGLYKERNTVERLINRLKAWRGIATRYDKTPESYLAGLHLRGAMIWIKDLTRTTP
;
A
#
# COMPACT_ATOMS: atom_id res chain seq x y z
N MET A 1 -7.70 3.80 4.90
CA MET A 1 -7.68 2.69 5.88
C MET A 1 -6.25 2.45 6.31
N LEU A 2 -6.01 2.28 7.62
CA LEU A 2 -4.68 2.07 8.19
C LEU A 2 -4.66 0.72 8.93
N ILE A 3 -3.54 0.01 8.85
CA ILE A 3 -3.31 -1.25 9.58
C ILE A 3 -1.97 -1.08 10.30
N LEU A 4 -1.96 -1.34 11.60
CA LEU A 4 -0.73 -1.38 12.38
C LEU A 4 -0.08 -2.76 12.28
N THR A 5 1.23 -2.75 12.09
CA THR A 5 2.10 -3.90 12.29
C THR A 5 2.90 -3.73 13.57
N GLU A 6 3.18 -4.84 14.24
CA GLU A 6 4.13 -4.87 15.35
C GLU A 6 5.54 -4.50 14.84
N GLY A 7 6.36 -3.86 15.68
CA GLY A 7 7.63 -3.27 15.26
C GLY A 7 8.67 -4.24 14.66
N GLN A 8 8.52 -5.55 14.89
CA GLN A 8 9.40 -6.61 14.39
C GLN A 8 8.79 -7.41 13.22
N ALA A 9 7.50 -7.20 12.91
CA ALA A 9 6.84 -7.93 11.85
C ALA A 9 7.13 -7.27 10.50
N ALA A 10 7.62 -8.06 9.53
CA ALA A 10 7.67 -7.58 8.15
C ALA A 10 6.26 -7.17 7.69
N ASP A 11 6.13 -6.07 6.93
CA ASP A 11 4.81 -5.59 6.49
C ASP A 11 4.19 -6.45 5.37
N SER A 12 5.01 -7.25 4.70
CA SER A 12 4.63 -8.09 3.56
C SER A 12 3.46 -9.06 3.81
N PRO A 13 3.33 -9.73 4.98
CA PRO A 13 2.19 -10.58 5.32
C PRO A 13 0.89 -9.80 5.50
N GLN A 14 0.95 -8.53 5.95
CA GLN A 14 -0.26 -7.71 6.12
C GLN A 14 -0.81 -7.18 4.80
N PHE A 15 -0.07 -7.30 3.70
CA PHE A 15 -0.50 -6.87 2.37
C PHE A 15 -1.87 -7.46 1.98
N ILE A 16 -2.07 -8.76 2.22
CA ILE A 16 -3.32 -9.45 1.91
C ILE A 16 -4.45 -8.95 2.83
N THR A 17 -4.15 -8.76 4.11
CA THR A 17 -5.10 -8.24 5.11
C THR A 17 -5.57 -6.83 4.73
N ALA A 18 -4.64 -5.95 4.32
CA ALA A 18 -4.93 -4.62 3.83
C ALA A 18 -5.87 -4.64 2.63
N LEU A 19 -5.57 -5.47 1.63
CA LEU A 19 -6.42 -5.60 0.45
C LEU A 19 -7.81 -6.16 0.76
N LYS A 20 -7.94 -7.11 1.70
CA LYS A 20 -9.24 -7.66 2.10
C LYS A 20 -10.15 -6.62 2.75
N LYS A 21 -9.57 -5.69 3.53
CA LYS A 21 -10.34 -4.68 4.24
C LYS A 21 -10.61 -3.42 3.39
N MET A 22 -9.90 -3.24 2.28
CA MET A 22 -10.13 -2.15 1.34
C MET A 22 -11.54 -2.20 0.72
N ARG A 23 -12.13 -1.03 0.52
CA ARG A 23 -13.40 -0.82 -0.18
C ARG A 23 -13.19 0.26 -1.24
N VAL A 24 -13.44 -0.09 -2.50
CA VAL A 24 -13.37 0.84 -3.64
C VAL A 24 -14.78 1.33 -3.90
N ARG A 25 -15.00 2.64 -3.73
CA ARG A 25 -16.29 3.29 -3.97
C ARG A 25 -16.67 3.14 -5.45
N ARG A 26 -17.95 2.89 -5.69
CA ARG A 26 -18.55 2.86 -7.02
C ARG A 26 -19.56 4.00 -7.13
N PRO A 27 -19.82 4.53 -8.35
CA PRO A 27 -20.89 5.50 -8.55
C PRO A 27 -22.26 4.97 -8.10
N ILE A 28 -22.54 3.69 -8.37
CA ILE A 28 -23.79 3.02 -8.02
C ILE A 28 -23.48 1.62 -7.45
N GLY A 29 -24.22 1.22 -6.40
CA GLY A 29 -24.18 -0.12 -5.80
C GLY A 29 -23.12 -0.34 -4.72
N ARG A 30 -22.98 -1.60 -4.27
CA ARG A 30 -22.08 -1.98 -3.16
C ARG A 30 -20.60 -1.70 -3.53
N PRO A 31 -19.80 -1.13 -2.61
CA PRO A 31 -18.37 -0.94 -2.82
C PRO A 31 -17.67 -2.24 -3.19
N ARG A 32 -16.76 -2.17 -4.16
CA ARG A 32 -15.99 -3.33 -4.60
C ARG A 32 -14.85 -3.62 -3.61
N THR A 33 -14.57 -4.90 -3.37
CA THR A 33 -13.49 -5.36 -2.48
C THR A 33 -12.18 -5.69 -3.22
N ARG A 34 -12.22 -5.69 -4.56
CA ARG A 34 -11.10 -5.95 -5.47
C ARG A 34 -10.73 -4.65 -6.21
N PRO A 35 -9.48 -4.17 -6.20
CA PRO A 35 -9.03 -3.08 -7.07
C PRO A 35 -8.66 -3.59 -8.48
N ASP A 36 -8.56 -2.68 -9.44
CA ASP A 36 -8.06 -3.01 -10.79
C ASP A 36 -6.54 -3.16 -10.79
N ALA A 37 -5.85 -2.28 -10.08
CA ALA A 37 -4.40 -2.30 -9.91
C ALA A 37 -3.99 -2.02 -8.47
N VAL A 38 -2.85 -2.57 -8.06
CA VAL A 38 -2.20 -2.28 -6.78
C VAL A 38 -0.77 -1.84 -7.03
N ALA A 39 -0.49 -0.57 -6.75
CA ALA A 39 0.86 -0.04 -6.67
C ALA A 39 1.42 -0.27 -5.26
N GLY A 40 2.63 -0.79 -5.17
CA GLY A 40 3.25 -1.10 -3.90
C GLY A 40 4.77 -1.10 -3.98
N ASP A 41 5.41 -0.94 -2.83
CA ASP A 41 6.86 -0.94 -2.75
C ASP A 41 7.47 -2.29 -3.15
N LYS A 42 8.71 -2.24 -3.61
CA LYS A 42 9.56 -3.39 -3.95
C LYS A 42 9.64 -4.43 -2.81
N ALA A 43 9.49 -4.05 -1.55
CA ALA A 43 9.38 -4.96 -0.41
C ALA A 43 8.19 -5.93 -0.49
N TYR A 44 7.11 -5.56 -1.20
CA TYR A 44 5.91 -6.38 -1.40
C TYR A 44 5.99 -7.31 -2.62
N SER A 45 7.17 -7.45 -3.25
CA SER A 45 7.39 -8.28 -4.44
C SER A 45 7.34 -9.80 -4.19
N SER A 46 6.98 -10.26 -2.98
CA SER A 46 6.96 -11.68 -2.61
C SER A 46 6.09 -12.54 -3.53
N CYS A 47 6.51 -13.79 -3.76
CA CYS A 47 5.77 -14.73 -4.61
C CYS A 47 4.34 -14.97 -4.11
N GLY A 48 4.13 -15.01 -2.79
CA GLY A 48 2.80 -15.17 -2.18
C GLY A 48 1.86 -14.01 -2.52
N ASN A 49 2.33 -12.76 -2.38
CA ASN A 49 1.54 -11.58 -2.72
C ASN A 49 1.22 -11.53 -4.22
N ARG A 50 2.19 -11.88 -5.08
CA ARG A 50 1.96 -11.97 -6.53
C ARG A 50 0.97 -13.06 -6.91
N SER A 51 1.07 -14.24 -6.32
CA SER A 51 0.13 -15.35 -6.54
C SER A 51 -1.29 -14.94 -6.16
N TYR A 52 -1.46 -14.29 -5.01
CA TYR A 52 -2.75 -13.75 -4.56
C TYR A 52 -3.33 -12.70 -5.53
N LEU A 53 -2.53 -11.73 -5.99
CA LEU A 53 -2.97 -10.72 -6.95
C LEU A 53 -3.37 -11.35 -8.29
N ARG A 54 -2.59 -12.34 -8.77
CA ARG A 54 -2.90 -13.09 -10.00
C ARG A 54 -4.20 -13.89 -9.88
N LYS A 55 -4.39 -14.63 -8.79
CA LYS A 55 -5.63 -15.40 -8.52
C LYS A 55 -6.87 -14.51 -8.49
N ARG A 56 -6.73 -13.27 -8.04
CA ARG A 56 -7.83 -12.29 -8.03
C ARG A 56 -7.88 -11.42 -9.28
N HIS A 57 -7.06 -11.65 -10.29
CA HIS A 57 -6.99 -10.82 -11.51
C HIS A 57 -6.77 -9.32 -11.22
N ILE A 58 -5.90 -9.00 -10.25
CA ILE A 58 -5.52 -7.63 -9.91
C ILE A 58 -4.16 -7.32 -10.56
N LYS A 59 -4.04 -6.19 -11.28
CA LYS A 59 -2.79 -5.76 -11.90
C LYS A 59 -1.78 -5.37 -10.81
N ALA A 60 -0.65 -6.08 -10.74
CA ALA A 60 0.37 -5.85 -9.73
C ALA A 60 1.43 -4.85 -10.22
N VAL A 61 1.30 -3.58 -9.83
CA VAL A 61 2.23 -2.48 -10.14
C VAL A 61 3.29 -2.38 -9.04
N ILE A 62 4.03 -3.47 -8.87
CA ILE A 62 5.10 -3.58 -7.89
C ILE A 62 6.38 -3.85 -8.69
N PRO A 63 7.49 -3.13 -8.46
CA PRO A 63 8.75 -3.44 -9.11
C PRO A 63 9.36 -4.71 -8.53
N GLU A 64 10.10 -5.46 -9.35
CA GLU A 64 10.81 -6.67 -8.91
C GLU A 64 12.11 -6.30 -8.17
N LYS A 65 12.53 -7.12 -7.19
CA LYS A 65 13.86 -6.96 -6.59
C LYS A 65 14.96 -7.20 -7.63
N ARG A 66 16.04 -6.41 -7.61
CA ARG A 66 17.16 -6.59 -8.56
C ARG A 66 17.73 -8.01 -8.41
N ASP A 67 17.86 -8.48 -7.18
CA ASP A 67 18.36 -9.82 -6.86
C ASP A 67 17.36 -10.91 -7.27
N GLN A 68 16.06 -10.65 -7.14
CA GLN A 68 15.02 -11.57 -7.63
C GLN A 68 15.05 -11.69 -9.15
N ALA A 69 15.18 -10.57 -9.86
CA ALA A 69 15.32 -10.54 -11.30
C ALA A 69 16.60 -11.24 -11.77
N ALA A 70 17.72 -11.05 -11.05
CA ALA A 70 18.99 -11.72 -11.33
C ALA A 70 18.91 -13.23 -11.08
N ASN A 71 18.34 -13.66 -9.95
CA ASN A 71 18.12 -15.07 -9.64
C ASN A 71 17.16 -15.74 -10.63
N ARG A 72 16.12 -15.01 -11.08
CA ARG A 72 15.21 -15.46 -12.14
C ARG A 72 15.96 -15.70 -13.44
N LYS A 73 16.80 -14.74 -13.86
CA LYS A 73 17.64 -14.87 -15.07
C LYS A 73 18.62 -16.04 -14.94
N LYS A 74 19.24 -16.21 -13.76
CA LYS A 74 20.16 -17.33 -13.46
C LYS A 74 19.47 -18.70 -13.57
N LYS A 75 18.17 -18.78 -13.23
CA LYS A 75 17.36 -20.00 -13.36
C LYS A 75 16.84 -20.27 -14.78
N GLY A 76 17.12 -19.40 -15.76
CA GLY A 76 16.74 -19.61 -17.16
C GLY A 76 15.24 -19.89 -17.35
N ARG A 77 14.90 -20.96 -18.09
CA ARG A 77 13.51 -21.37 -18.34
C ARG A 77 12.73 -21.71 -17.06
N GLN A 78 13.41 -22.21 -16.02
CA GLN A 78 12.78 -22.54 -14.72
C GLN A 78 12.52 -21.29 -13.86
N GLY A 79 13.08 -20.13 -14.23
CA GLY A 79 12.86 -18.87 -13.53
C GLY A 79 11.46 -18.27 -13.72
N GLY A 80 10.72 -18.70 -14.75
CA GLY A 80 9.37 -18.20 -15.02
C GLY A 80 9.31 -16.80 -15.64
N ARG A 81 8.08 -16.30 -15.81
CA ARG A 81 7.76 -15.10 -16.61
C ARG A 81 8.33 -13.80 -16.01
N PRO A 82 8.99 -12.94 -16.81
CA PRO A 82 9.43 -11.61 -16.38
C PRO A 82 8.27 -10.78 -15.81
N VAL A 83 8.56 -10.01 -14.76
CA VAL A 83 7.59 -9.09 -14.16
C VAL A 83 7.62 -7.77 -14.91
N SER A 84 6.62 -7.50 -15.76
CA SER A 84 6.37 -6.15 -16.23
C SER A 84 5.63 -5.38 -15.13
N HIS A 85 6.12 -4.18 -14.82
CA HIS A 85 5.40 -3.22 -13.99
C HIS A 85 5.17 -1.95 -14.83
N ASP A 86 4.03 -1.32 -14.60
CA ASP A 86 3.65 -0.10 -15.30
C ASP A 86 4.30 1.09 -14.60
N ALA A 87 5.33 1.67 -15.22
CA ALA A 87 6.08 2.77 -14.63
C ALA A 87 5.23 4.04 -14.45
N GLY A 88 4.22 4.24 -15.30
CA GLY A 88 3.28 5.37 -15.19
C GLY A 88 2.43 5.24 -13.93
N LEU A 89 1.77 4.08 -13.78
CA LEU A 89 0.99 3.80 -12.57
C LEU A 89 1.86 3.72 -11.30
N TYR A 90 3.14 3.34 -11.42
CA TYR A 90 4.04 3.33 -10.29
C TYR A 90 4.35 4.73 -9.75
N LYS A 91 4.30 5.79 -10.59
CA LYS A 91 4.47 7.18 -10.14
C LYS A 91 3.38 7.62 -9.17
N GLU A 92 2.17 7.04 -9.26
CA GLU A 92 1.06 7.35 -8.35
C GLU A 92 1.36 6.96 -6.90
N ARG A 93 2.37 6.11 -6.65
CA ARG A 93 2.87 5.80 -5.30
C ARG A 93 3.30 7.06 -4.53
N ASN A 94 3.78 8.09 -5.23
CA ASN A 94 4.17 9.37 -4.63
C ASN A 94 3.01 10.04 -3.87
N THR A 95 1.76 9.83 -4.28
CA THR A 95 0.58 10.33 -3.56
C THR A 95 0.50 9.74 -2.16
N VAL A 96 0.75 8.43 -2.03
CA VAL A 96 0.77 7.74 -0.73
C VAL A 96 1.96 8.21 0.12
N GLU A 97 3.14 8.39 -0.48
CA GLU A 97 4.31 8.90 0.24
C GLU A 97 4.10 10.32 0.77
N ARG A 98 3.52 11.20 -0.05
CA ARG A 98 3.14 12.55 0.37
C ARG A 98 2.14 12.54 1.52
N LEU A 99 1.16 11.62 1.49
CA LEU A 99 0.23 11.45 2.61
C LEU A 99 0.95 11.02 3.88
N ILE A 100 1.81 10.01 3.80
CA ILE A 100 2.61 9.54 4.95
C ILE A 100 3.50 10.66 5.51
N ASN A 101 4.12 11.45 4.64
CA ASN A 101 4.92 12.60 5.07
C ASN A 101 4.07 13.67 5.77
N ARG A 102 2.86 13.95 5.27
CA ARG A 102 1.91 14.87 5.94
C ARG A 102 1.41 14.35 7.29
N LEU A 103 1.28 13.03 7.43
CA LEU A 103 0.96 12.38 8.70
C LEU A 103 2.14 12.54 9.68
N LYS A 104 3.37 12.25 9.22
CA LYS A 104 4.61 12.41 9.99
C LYS A 104 4.99 13.87 10.28
N ALA A 105 4.41 14.85 9.60
CA ALA A 105 4.60 16.25 9.96
C ALA A 105 4.13 16.54 11.40
N TRP A 106 3.22 15.72 11.95
CA TRP A 106 2.87 15.81 13.36
C TRP A 106 3.86 15.01 14.20
N ARG A 107 4.59 15.72 15.08
CA ARG A 107 5.71 15.16 15.85
C ARG A 107 5.31 13.92 16.66
N GLY A 108 4.12 13.91 17.27
CA GLY A 108 3.62 12.76 18.03
C GLY A 108 3.52 11.46 17.23
N ILE A 109 3.11 11.55 15.96
CA ILE A 109 3.06 10.40 15.04
C ILE A 109 4.46 10.02 14.57
N ALA A 110 5.32 11.01 14.28
CA ALA A 110 6.68 10.76 13.79
C ALA A 110 7.54 10.01 14.81
N THR A 111 7.47 10.41 16.07
CA THR A 111 8.26 9.81 17.16
C THR A 111 7.60 8.61 17.81
N ARG A 112 6.31 8.35 17.51
CA ARG A 112 5.50 7.28 18.13
C ARG A 112 5.52 7.35 19.66
N TYR A 113 5.19 8.51 20.23
CA TYR A 113 5.15 8.67 21.69
C TYR A 113 3.99 7.94 22.37
N ASP A 114 2.99 7.49 21.60
CA ASP A 114 1.87 6.73 22.13
C ASP A 114 2.32 5.36 22.66
N LYS A 115 1.95 5.08 23.92
CA LYS A 115 2.30 3.82 24.61
C LYS A 115 1.48 2.63 24.12
N THR A 116 0.28 2.86 23.57
CA THR A 116 -0.64 1.80 23.14
C THR A 116 -0.93 1.88 21.63
N PRO A 117 -1.09 0.73 20.94
CA PRO A 117 -1.45 0.69 19.53
C PRO A 117 -2.76 1.44 19.22
N GLU A 118 -3.73 1.41 20.14
CA GLU A 118 -5.03 2.04 20.01
C GLU A 118 -4.90 3.57 19.99
N SER A 119 -4.14 4.14 20.93
CA SER A 119 -3.89 5.58 20.99
C SER A 119 -3.14 6.07 19.75
N TYR A 120 -2.14 5.31 19.31
CA TYR A 120 -1.40 5.64 18.08
C TYR A 120 -2.30 5.59 16.83
N LEU A 121 -3.17 4.56 16.73
CA LEU A 121 -4.13 4.44 15.64
C LEU A 121 -5.16 5.58 15.68
N ALA A 122 -5.62 5.98 16.86
CA ALA A 122 -6.51 7.12 17.04
C ALA A 122 -5.84 8.43 16.58
N GLY A 123 -4.58 8.66 16.93
CA GLY A 123 -3.80 9.81 16.47
C GLY A 123 -3.65 9.85 14.94
N LEU A 124 -3.39 8.69 14.32
CA LEU A 124 -3.35 8.57 12.86
C LEU A 124 -4.71 8.88 12.21
N HIS A 125 -5.81 8.39 12.78
CA HIS A 125 -7.16 8.68 12.29
C HIS A 125 -7.50 10.17 12.42
N LEU A 126 -7.21 10.77 13.57
CA LEU A 126 -7.44 12.19 13.82
C LEU A 126 -6.67 13.05 12.80
N ARG A 127 -5.38 12.75 12.59
CA ARG A 127 -4.58 13.48 11.61
C ARG A 127 -5.07 13.26 10.18
N GLY A 128 -5.47 12.04 9.85
CA GLY A 128 -6.09 11.73 8.56
C GLY A 128 -7.36 12.55 8.31
N ALA A 129 -8.23 12.65 9.32
CA ALA A 129 -9.45 13.46 9.26
C ALA A 129 -9.15 14.95 9.06
N MET A 130 -8.16 15.51 9.77
CA MET A 130 -7.74 16.90 9.57
C MET A 130 -7.23 17.18 8.15
N ILE A 131 -6.43 16.27 7.58
CA ILE A 131 -5.95 16.38 6.20
C ILE A 131 -7.14 16.36 5.23
N TRP A 132 -8.10 15.46 5.48
CA TRP A 132 -9.30 15.31 4.65
C TRP A 132 -10.19 16.55 4.68
N ILE A 133 -10.48 17.07 5.87
CA ILE A 133 -11.29 18.29 6.04
C ILE A 133 -10.62 19.47 5.31
N LYS A 134 -9.30 19.62 5.45
CA LYS A 134 -8.54 20.68 4.76
C LYS A 134 -8.58 20.54 3.23
N ASP A 135 -8.69 19.33 2.70
CA ASP A 135 -8.80 19.09 1.27
C ASP A 135 -10.20 19.45 0.75
N LEU A 136 -11.25 19.11 1.52
CA LEU A 136 -12.63 19.47 1.22
C LEU A 136 -12.89 20.98 1.29
N THR A 137 -12.30 21.67 2.27
CA THR A 137 -12.45 23.13 2.40
C THR A 137 -11.60 23.92 1.41
N ARG A 138 -10.61 23.29 0.76
CA ARG A 138 -9.85 23.88 -0.34
C ARG A 138 -10.55 23.78 -1.70
N THR A 139 -11.53 22.89 -1.82
CA THR A 139 -12.27 22.63 -3.06
C THR A 139 -13.60 23.38 -3.13
N THR A 140 -13.86 24.27 -2.17
CA THR A 140 -14.92 25.28 -2.25
C THR A 140 -14.33 26.56 -2.88
N PRO A 141 -14.92 27.09 -3.96
CA PRO A 141 -14.42 28.29 -4.65
C PRO A 141 -14.50 29.55 -3.78
#